data_AF-A0A2B2KYT8-F1
#
_entry.id   AF-A0A2B2KYT8-F1
#
_cell.length_a   1.000
_cell.length_b   1.000
_cell.length_c   1.000
_cell.angle_alpha   90.00
_cell.angle_beta   90.00
_cell.angle_gamma   90.00
#
_symmetry.space_group_name_H-M   'P 1'
#
loop_
_entity.id
_entity.type
_entity.pdbx_description
1 polymer ?
#
loop_
_entity_poly.entity_id
_entity_poly.type
_entity_poly.pdbx_seq_one_letter_code
_entity_poly.pdbx_strand_id
1 'polypeptide(L)'
;MYTAFRGKVIIKDEYKGLVELINTGSWEEAALKFPFVKEYIKVKHSKDIPFTKKQINEAFAEDDFLYMRWHIGNWEEENDYYTNLKDNEWSFIANLKNYRDPEHNVAPITLFMNVILKEVAAHIIRLEVWYGGADGPEEFFFINNEFKKKL
;
A
#
# COMPACT_ATOMS: atom_id res chain seq x y z
N MET A 1 9.65 -14.56 6.38
CA MET A 1 10.06 -13.53 5.41
C MET A 1 8.95 -12.48 5.34
N TYR A 2 9.32 -11.22 5.37
CA TYR A 2 8.39 -10.08 5.28
C TYR A 2 8.53 -9.41 3.91
N THR A 3 7.46 -8.76 3.46
CA THR A 3 7.46 -7.94 2.25
C THR A 3 7.13 -6.52 2.66
N ALA A 4 8.04 -5.60 2.36
CA ALA A 4 7.76 -4.18 2.43
C ALA A 4 7.17 -3.71 1.10
N PHE A 5 6.20 -2.81 1.18
CA PHE A 5 5.52 -2.25 0.03
C PHE A 5 5.33 -0.76 0.22
N ARG A 6 5.66 0.03 -0.79
CA ARG A 6 5.46 1.49 -0.76
C ARG A 6 5.08 2.01 -2.12
N GLY A 7 4.38 3.12 -2.14
CA GLY A 7 4.00 3.77 -3.36
C GLY A 7 3.69 5.24 -3.18
N LYS A 8 3.79 5.94 -4.31
CA LYS A 8 3.42 7.33 -4.49
C LYS A 8 2.71 7.43 -5.83
N VAL A 9 1.46 7.88 -5.80
CA VAL A 9 0.58 7.88 -6.97
C VAL A 9 -0.21 9.18 -7.04
N ILE A 10 -0.60 9.58 -8.24
CA ILE A 10 -1.66 10.56 -8.43
C ILE A 10 -2.97 9.80 -8.56
N ILE A 11 -3.95 10.11 -7.72
CA ILE A 11 -5.28 9.49 -7.76
C ILE A 11 -6.24 10.28 -8.65
N LYS A 12 -7.32 9.62 -9.09
CA LYS A 12 -8.45 10.30 -9.73
C LYS A 12 -9.27 11.03 -8.66
N ASP A 13 -9.78 12.23 -8.98
CA ASP A 13 -10.45 13.12 -8.02
C ASP A 13 -11.66 12.45 -7.33
N GLU A 14 -12.41 11.61 -8.03
CA GLU A 14 -13.59 10.90 -7.50
C GLU A 14 -13.27 9.91 -6.37
N TYR A 15 -11.99 9.53 -6.22
CA TYR A 15 -11.53 8.56 -5.22
C TYR A 15 -10.85 9.20 -4.01
N LYS A 16 -10.81 10.54 -3.89
CA LYS A 16 -10.28 11.22 -2.69
C LYS A 16 -10.92 10.71 -1.40
N GLY A 17 -12.25 10.66 -1.37
CA GLY A 17 -12.99 10.19 -0.19
C GLY A 17 -12.71 8.71 0.14
N LEU A 18 -12.44 7.87 -0.85
CA LEU A 18 -12.01 6.49 -0.61
C LEU A 18 -10.63 6.46 0.06
N VAL A 19 -9.67 7.20 -0.49
CA VAL A 19 -8.31 7.25 0.03
C VAL A 19 -8.26 7.80 1.46
N GLU A 20 -9.06 8.80 1.78
CA GLU A 20 -9.17 9.31 3.16
C GLU A 20 -9.65 8.23 4.14
N LEU A 21 -10.68 7.46 3.76
CA LEU A 21 -11.18 6.34 4.58
C LEU A 21 -10.14 5.24 4.73
N ILE A 22 -9.42 4.91 3.66
CA ILE A 22 -8.32 3.94 3.69
C ILE A 22 -7.23 4.39 4.65
N ASN A 23 -6.84 5.66 4.60
CA ASN A 23 -5.78 6.23 5.43
C ASN A 23 -6.12 6.22 6.93
N THR A 24 -7.41 6.15 7.28
CA THR A 24 -7.90 5.99 8.67
C THR A 24 -8.24 4.55 9.04
N GLY A 25 -8.15 3.61 8.10
CA GLY A 25 -8.50 2.20 8.29
C GLY A 25 -10.01 1.92 8.26
N SER A 26 -10.82 2.85 7.78
CA SER A 26 -12.29 2.78 7.72
C SER A 26 -12.79 1.94 6.53
N TRP A 27 -12.28 0.71 6.41
CA TRP A 27 -12.50 -0.18 5.28
C TRP A 27 -13.96 -0.60 5.10
N GLU A 28 -14.69 -0.83 6.19
CA GLU A 28 -16.10 -1.21 6.15
C GLU A 28 -16.95 -0.06 5.60
N GLU A 29 -16.67 1.18 6.02
CA GLU A 29 -17.33 2.37 5.48
C GLU A 29 -16.97 2.58 4.01
N ALA A 30 -15.70 2.40 3.65
CA ALA A 30 -15.24 2.44 2.27
C ALA A 30 -15.99 1.42 1.40
N ALA A 31 -16.21 0.19 1.89
CA ALA A 31 -16.93 -0.85 1.16
C ALA A 31 -18.43 -0.59 0.98
N LEU A 32 -19.04 0.23 1.84
CA LEU A 32 -20.42 0.69 1.65
C LEU A 32 -20.52 1.74 0.53
N LYS A 33 -19.57 2.66 0.46
CA LYS A 33 -19.53 3.76 -0.51
C LYS A 33 -18.97 3.34 -1.88
N PHE A 34 -18.01 2.43 -1.88
CA PHE A 34 -17.26 1.96 -3.05
C PHE A 34 -17.37 0.44 -3.14
N PRO A 35 -18.39 -0.11 -3.84
CA PRO A 35 -18.69 -1.54 -3.80
C PRO A 35 -17.55 -2.47 -4.22
N PHE A 36 -16.64 -2.02 -5.10
CA PHE A 36 -15.49 -2.83 -5.53
C PHE A 36 -14.51 -3.15 -4.40
N VAL A 37 -14.49 -2.34 -3.33
CA VAL A 37 -13.67 -2.56 -2.13
C VAL A 37 -14.12 -3.83 -1.37
N LYS A 38 -15.35 -4.30 -1.57
CA LYS A 38 -15.84 -5.54 -0.93
C LYS A 38 -15.00 -6.75 -1.29
N GLU A 39 -14.51 -6.86 -2.52
CA GLU A 39 -13.64 -7.97 -2.93
C GLU A 39 -12.27 -7.91 -2.24
N TYR A 40 -11.78 -6.70 -1.97
CA TYR A 40 -10.52 -6.49 -1.29
C TYR A 40 -10.58 -6.97 0.18
N ILE A 41 -11.59 -6.53 0.93
CA ILE A 41 -11.66 -6.72 2.38
C ILE A 41 -12.00 -8.15 2.82
N LYS A 42 -12.40 -9.03 1.90
CA LYS A 42 -12.65 -10.46 2.17
C LYS A 42 -11.34 -11.22 2.46
N VAL A 43 -10.25 -10.77 1.86
CA VAL A 43 -8.95 -11.44 1.99
C VAL A 43 -8.38 -11.09 3.35
N LYS A 44 -7.89 -12.10 4.09
CA LYS A 44 -7.23 -11.90 5.38
C LYS A 44 -6.11 -10.86 5.21
N HIS A 45 -5.79 -10.07 6.25
CA HIS A 45 -4.77 -9.00 6.30
C HIS A 45 -4.73 -8.00 5.11
N SER A 46 -5.73 -7.98 4.22
CA SER A 46 -5.86 -6.94 3.20
C SER A 46 -5.98 -5.56 3.84
N LYS A 47 -6.80 -5.44 4.88
CA LYS A 47 -7.02 -4.19 5.62
C LYS A 47 -5.77 -3.64 6.34
N ASP A 48 -4.71 -4.43 6.44
CA ASP A 48 -3.42 -4.01 6.99
C ASP A 48 -2.57 -3.24 5.94
N ILE A 49 -3.07 -3.12 4.70
CA ILE A 49 -2.43 -2.40 3.60
C ILE A 49 -3.37 -1.30 3.06
N PRO A 50 -2.93 -0.02 3.03
CA PRO A 50 -1.69 0.46 3.62
C PRO A 50 -1.80 0.59 5.15
N PHE A 51 -0.68 0.88 5.81
CA PHE A 51 -0.73 1.33 7.19
C PHE A 51 -1.56 2.59 7.32
N THR A 52 -2.33 2.66 8.39
CA THR A 52 -3.10 3.87 8.73
C THR A 52 -2.19 4.99 9.22
N LYS A 53 -2.67 6.23 9.15
CA LYS A 53 -2.01 7.39 9.77
C LYS A 53 -1.69 7.15 11.24
N LYS A 54 -2.60 6.49 11.97
CA LYS A 54 -2.41 6.15 13.37
C LYS A 54 -1.22 5.19 13.57
N GLN A 55 -1.18 4.09 12.82
CA GLN A 55 -0.09 3.12 12.90
C GLN A 55 1.26 3.76 12.58
N ILE A 56 1.31 4.67 11.59
CA ILE A 56 2.53 5.41 11.26
C ILE A 56 2.95 6.34 12.40
N ASN A 57 2.01 7.09 12.98
CA ASN A 57 2.31 7.99 14.09
C ASN A 57 2.77 7.23 15.35
N GLU A 58 2.16 6.08 15.64
CA GLU A 58 2.60 5.18 16.72
C GLU A 58 4.00 4.64 16.44
N ALA A 59 4.25 4.20 15.20
CA ALA A 59 5.55 3.75 14.76
C ALA A 59 6.66 4.81 14.90
N PHE A 60 6.32 6.07 14.70
CA PHE A 60 7.24 7.20 14.88
C PHE A 60 7.51 7.54 16.34
N ALA A 61 6.56 7.28 17.23
CA ALA A 61 6.70 7.57 18.65
C ALA A 61 7.53 6.51 19.38
N GLU A 62 7.64 5.31 18.80
CA GLU A 62 8.50 4.24 19.30
C GLU A 62 9.88 4.34 18.61
N ASP A 63 10.92 4.69 19.37
CA ASP A 63 12.32 4.82 18.91
C ASP A 63 12.83 3.62 18.08
N ASP A 64 12.21 2.45 18.24
CA ASP A 64 12.58 1.18 17.61
C ASP A 64 11.60 0.67 16.53
N PHE A 65 10.41 1.25 16.36
CA PHE A 65 9.37 0.62 15.52
C PHE A 65 9.54 0.96 14.04
N LEU A 66 10.10 2.12 13.70
CA LEU A 66 10.47 2.43 12.31
C LEU A 66 11.72 1.69 11.82
N TYR A 67 12.32 0.81 12.62
CA TYR A 67 13.08 -0.31 12.08
C TYR A 67 12.10 -1.33 11.48
N MET A 68 11.60 -1.01 10.28
CA MET A 68 11.29 -2.05 9.32
C MET A 68 12.59 -2.79 9.00
N ARG A 69 12.89 -3.79 9.84
CA ARG A 69 14.16 -4.46 10.14
C ARG A 69 14.95 -5.09 8.99
N TRP A 70 14.64 -4.73 7.75
CA TRP A 70 15.14 -5.43 6.57
C TRP A 70 15.33 -4.54 5.33
N HIS A 71 15.13 -3.22 5.41
CA HIS A 71 15.47 -2.34 4.29
C HIS A 71 16.97 -1.98 4.32
N ILE A 72 17.67 -2.21 3.20
CA ILE A 72 18.96 -1.58 2.92
C ILE A 72 18.63 -0.23 2.26
N GLY A 73 18.58 0.85 3.06
CA GLY A 73 18.26 2.21 2.61
C GLY A 73 17.75 3.07 3.77
N ASN A 74 18.16 4.34 3.82
CA ASN A 74 17.90 5.22 4.96
C ASN A 74 16.48 5.81 4.88
N TRP A 75 15.58 5.39 5.79
CA TRP A 75 14.18 5.85 5.81
C TRP A 75 14.02 7.31 6.25
N GLU A 76 15.01 7.88 6.94
CA GLU A 76 15.02 9.29 7.34
C GLU A 76 14.92 10.27 6.16
N GLU A 77 15.31 9.84 4.95
CA GLU A 77 15.22 10.64 3.72
C GLU A 77 13.85 10.52 3.01
N GLU A 78 12.95 9.64 3.48
CA GLU A 78 11.76 9.19 2.76
C GLU A 78 10.42 9.48 3.48
N ASN A 79 10.36 10.57 4.27
CA ASN A 79 9.12 11.02 4.90
C ASN A 79 7.96 11.28 3.92
N ASP A 80 8.27 11.36 2.63
CA ASP A 80 7.32 11.51 1.54
C ASP A 80 6.39 10.30 1.34
N TYR A 81 6.68 9.12 1.91
CA TYR A 81 5.92 7.88 1.65
C TYR A 81 4.93 7.48 2.75
N TYR A 82 4.69 8.32 3.75
CA TYR A 82 3.64 8.05 4.73
C TYR A 82 2.26 8.15 4.13
N THR A 83 1.35 7.35 4.68
CA THR A 83 -0.06 7.28 4.31
C THR A 83 -0.73 8.63 4.45
N ASN A 84 -0.69 9.42 3.37
CA ASN A 84 -1.23 10.75 3.34
C ASN A 84 -1.67 11.13 1.93
N LEU A 85 -2.75 11.88 1.87
CA LEU A 85 -3.27 12.48 0.64
C LEU A 85 -2.99 13.98 0.72
N LYS A 86 -2.22 14.48 -0.25
CA LYS A 86 -1.99 15.92 -0.45
C LYS A 86 -2.47 16.27 -1.85
N ASP A 87 -3.57 17.02 -1.91
CA ASP A 87 -4.31 17.25 -3.15
C ASP A 87 -4.77 15.94 -3.81
N ASN A 88 -4.08 15.49 -4.86
CA ASN A 88 -4.28 14.20 -5.54
C ASN A 88 -3.09 13.26 -5.38
N GLU A 89 -2.02 13.70 -4.73
CA GLU A 89 -0.86 12.87 -4.49
C GLU A 89 -1.09 12.03 -3.24
N TRP A 90 -1.19 10.71 -3.45
CA TRP A 90 -1.31 9.73 -2.39
C TRP A 90 -0.02 8.95 -2.24
N SER A 91 0.56 9.06 -1.06
CA SER A 91 1.69 8.26 -0.62
C SER A 91 1.23 7.24 0.39
N PHE A 92 1.86 6.06 0.39
CA PHE A 92 1.51 4.99 1.32
C PHE A 92 2.65 3.97 1.50
N ILE A 93 2.58 3.26 2.62
CA ILE A 93 3.50 2.19 3.00
C ILE A 93 2.74 1.04 3.68
N ALA A 94 3.25 -0.18 3.53
CA ALA A 94 2.85 -1.33 4.32
C ALA A 94 4.03 -2.30 4.51
N ASN A 95 3.94 -3.14 5.54
CA ASN A 95 4.82 -4.28 5.72
C ASN A 95 4.00 -5.45 6.26
N LEU A 96 3.98 -6.55 5.52
CA LEU A 96 3.32 -7.78 5.96
C LEU A 96 4.22 -8.99 5.81
N LYS A 97 3.96 -10.02 6.62
CA LYS A 97 4.57 -11.33 6.44
C LYS A 97 4.18 -11.88 5.07
N ASN A 98 5.10 -12.53 4.37
CA ASN A 98 4.80 -13.18 3.10
C ASN A 98 3.82 -14.31 3.35
N TYR A 99 2.60 -14.16 2.84
CA TYR A 99 1.64 -15.25 2.80
C TYR A 99 0.70 -15.07 1.60
N ARG A 100 0.11 -16.18 1.17
CA ARG A 100 -1.06 -16.19 0.30
C ARG A 100 -2.25 -16.58 1.17
N ASP A 101 -3.34 -15.87 1.03
CA ASP A 101 -4.58 -16.25 1.70
C ASP A 101 -4.97 -17.67 1.27
N PRO A 102 -5.14 -18.64 2.19
CA PRO A 102 -5.38 -20.03 1.80
C PRO A 102 -6.70 -20.25 1.08
N GLU A 103 -7.71 -19.43 1.37
CA GLU A 103 -9.06 -19.55 0.80
C GLU A 103 -9.12 -18.94 -0.60
N HIS A 104 -8.55 -17.75 -0.79
CA HIS A 104 -8.59 -17.01 -2.05
C HIS A 104 -7.35 -17.22 -2.93
N ASN A 105 -6.32 -17.89 -2.40
CA ASN A 105 -5.02 -18.14 -3.03
C ASN A 105 -4.37 -16.89 -3.64
N VAL A 106 -4.43 -15.75 -2.93
CA VAL A 106 -3.89 -14.46 -3.39
C VAL A 106 -3.02 -13.79 -2.32
N ALA A 107 -1.98 -13.08 -2.76
CA ALA A 107 -1.17 -12.25 -1.87
C ALA A 107 -1.85 -10.88 -1.67
N PRO A 108 -1.98 -10.37 -0.43
CA PRO A 108 -2.66 -9.10 -0.16
C PRO A 108 -2.10 -7.89 -0.93
N ILE A 109 -0.77 -7.77 -1.06
CA ILE A 109 -0.15 -6.68 -1.86
C ILE A 109 -0.59 -6.75 -3.32
N THR A 110 -0.54 -7.95 -3.93
CA THR A 110 -0.99 -8.13 -5.31
C THR A 110 -2.47 -7.80 -5.47
N LEU A 111 -3.29 -8.14 -4.47
CA LEU A 111 -4.71 -7.78 -4.46
C LEU A 111 -4.91 -6.26 -4.34
N PHE A 112 -4.16 -5.59 -3.47
CA PHE A 112 -4.22 -4.13 -3.30
C PHE A 112 -3.87 -3.42 -4.61
N MET A 113 -2.82 -3.87 -5.30
CA MET A 113 -2.45 -3.35 -6.61
C MET A 113 -3.61 -3.53 -7.61
N ASN A 114 -4.13 -4.75 -7.74
CA ASN A 114 -5.09 -5.09 -8.79
C ASN A 114 -6.53 -4.65 -8.54
N VAL A 115 -6.91 -4.38 -7.29
CA VAL A 115 -8.27 -3.98 -6.92
C VAL A 115 -8.30 -2.50 -6.55
N ILE A 116 -7.44 -2.07 -5.63
CA ILE A 116 -7.46 -0.69 -5.13
C ILE A 116 -6.69 0.24 -6.07
N LEU A 117 -5.37 0.03 -6.22
CA LEU A 117 -4.54 0.97 -7.01
C LEU A 117 -4.95 1.03 -8.48
N LYS A 118 -5.31 -0.11 -9.08
CA LYS A 118 -5.80 -0.17 -10.45
C LYS A 118 -7.01 0.74 -10.68
N GLU A 119 -7.89 0.84 -9.70
CA GLU A 119 -9.10 1.65 -9.80
C GLU A 119 -8.83 3.11 -9.44
N VAL A 120 -8.08 3.37 -8.36
CA VAL A 120 -7.91 4.73 -7.82
C VAL A 120 -6.83 5.55 -8.51
N ALA A 121 -5.77 4.92 -9.03
CA ALA A 121 -4.63 5.64 -9.56
C ALA A 121 -4.91 6.17 -10.97
N ALA A 122 -4.66 7.46 -11.17
CA ALA A 122 -4.54 8.08 -12.48
C ALA A 122 -3.11 7.92 -13.04
N HIS A 123 -2.11 8.01 -12.15
CA HIS A 123 -0.70 7.88 -12.53
C HIS A 123 0.13 7.30 -11.38
N ILE A 124 1.08 6.42 -11.70
CA ILE A 124 2.03 5.86 -10.72
C ILE A 124 3.32 6.68 -10.80
N ILE A 125 3.64 7.41 -9.74
CA ILE A 125 4.93 8.12 -9.63
C ILE A 125 6.02 7.12 -9.24
N ARG A 126 5.74 6.29 -8.23
CA ARG A 126 6.64 5.23 -7.76
C ARG A 126 5.82 4.11 -7.12
N LEU A 127 6.23 2.87 -7.32
CA LEU A 127 5.62 1.70 -6.68
C LEU A 127 6.66 0.61 -6.53
N GLU A 128 6.92 0.19 -5.29
CA GLU A 128 8.04 -0.70 -4.97
C GLU A 128 7.61 -1.79 -3.99
N VAL A 129 8.08 -3.00 -4.26
CA VAL A 129 7.90 -4.18 -3.39
C VAL A 129 9.27 -4.74 -3.07
N TRP A 130 9.61 -4.83 -1.79
CA TRP A 130 10.86 -5.43 -1.32
C TRP A 130 10.58 -6.73 -0.58
N TYR A 131 11.15 -7.82 -1.09
CA TYR A 131 11.00 -9.15 -0.52
C TYR A 131 12.17 -9.45 0.42
N GLY A 132 11.86 -9.87 1.65
CA GLY A 132 12.82 -10.24 2.71
C GLY A 132 14.02 -11.10 2.27
N GLY A 133 15.16 -10.49 1.97
CA GLY A 133 16.36 -11.19 1.51
C GLY A 133 16.72 -10.97 0.04
N ALA A 134 16.04 -10.05 -0.65
CA ALA A 134 16.46 -9.53 -1.94
C ALA A 134 17.47 -8.38 -1.78
N ASP A 135 18.39 -8.24 -2.74
CA ASP A 135 19.42 -7.19 -2.74
C ASP A 135 18.85 -5.77 -2.94
N GLY A 136 17.61 -5.66 -3.44
CA GLY A 136 16.93 -4.38 -3.70
C GLY A 136 15.44 -4.54 -3.98
N PRO A 137 14.68 -3.42 -4.05
CA PRO A 137 13.25 -3.45 -4.30
C PRO A 137 12.95 -3.78 -5.76
N GLU A 138 11.81 -4.44 -5.98
CA GLU A 138 11.20 -4.54 -7.30
C GLU A 138 10.36 -3.30 -7.57
N GLU A 139 10.69 -2.56 -8.63
CA GLU A 139 9.92 -1.41 -9.10
C GLU A 139 8.81 -1.85 -10.06
N PHE A 140 7.66 -1.16 -10.01
CA PHE A 140 6.51 -1.43 -10.88
C PHE A 140 6.09 -0.18 -11.64
N PHE A 141 5.68 -0.39 -12.88
CA PHE A 141 4.99 0.61 -13.71
C PHE A 141 3.59 0.11 -14.09
N PHE A 142 2.70 1.03 -14.44
CA PHE A 142 1.33 0.71 -14.84
C PHE A 142 1.11 1.06 -16.31
N ILE A 143 0.95 0.03 -17.16
CA ILE A 143 0.76 0.18 -18.61
C ILE A 143 -0.37 -0.76 -19.05
N ASN A 144 -1.27 -0.27 -19.89
CA ASN A 144 -2.39 -1.04 -20.44
C ASN A 144 -3.25 -1.72 -19.35
N ASN A 145 -3.57 -1.01 -18.27
CA ASN A 145 -4.33 -1.52 -17.13
C ASN A 145 -3.70 -2.69 -16.35
N GLU A 146 -2.38 -2.87 -16.48
CA GLU A 146 -1.62 -3.91 -15.80
C GLU A 146 -0.38 -3.33 -15.11
N PHE A 147 -0.10 -3.82 -13.89
CA PHE A 147 1.17 -3.57 -13.23
C PHE A 147 2.23 -4.51 -13.77
N LYS A 148 3.35 -3.95 -14.19
CA LYS A 148 4.48 -4.69 -14.74
C LYS A 148 5.74 -4.34 -13.97
N LYS A 149 6.51 -5.38 -13.65
CA LYS A 149 7.80 -5.24 -13.01
C LYS A 149 8.78 -4.56 -13.98
N LYS A 150 9.50 -3.57 -13.49
CA LYS A 150 10.64 -2.95 -14.18
C LYS A 150 11.81 -3.93 -14.18
N LEU A 151 12.31 -4.24 -15.37
CA LEU A 151 13.45 -5.14 -15.58
C LEU A 151 14.77 -4.45 -15.23
#